data_AF-A0A2K5NEN7-F1
#
_entry.id   AF-A0A2K5NEN7-F1
#
_cell.length_a   1.000
_cell.length_b   1.000
_cell.length_c   1.000
_cell.angle_alpha   90.00
_cell.angle_beta   90.00
_cell.angle_gamma   90.00
#
_symmetry.space_group_name_H-M   'P 1'
#
loop_
_entity.id
_entity.type
_entity.pdbx_description
1 polymer ?
#
loop_
_entity_poly.entity_id
_entity_poly.type
_entity_poly.pdbx_seq_one_letter_code
_entity_poly.pdbx_strand_id
1 'polypeptide(L)'
;MAVTMFRAALPGWRTGVQRGCGLRLLSQTQGPPDYPSFVKSMDEYQFVERLLPATRIPDPPKHEHYPTPSGWQPPRDPPHPTYPTLPPNWLRQLPVTGSPTWSLP
;
A
#
# COMPACT_ATOMS: atom_id res chain seq x y z
N MET A 1 18.18 -39.99 -97.61
CA MET A 1 17.15 -38.98 -97.25
C MET A 1 16.32 -39.52 -96.09
N ALA A 2 15.97 -38.66 -95.11
CA ALA A 2 15.07 -38.85 -93.94
C ALA A 2 15.52 -39.90 -92.88
N VAL A 3 16.07 -39.53 -91.71
CA VAL A 3 15.56 -38.84 -90.49
C VAL A 3 14.79 -39.78 -89.54
N THR A 4 15.41 -40.10 -88.39
CA THR A 4 14.78 -40.07 -87.05
C THR A 4 15.90 -40.00 -86.00
N MET A 5 16.23 -38.81 -85.51
CA MET A 5 17.03 -38.66 -84.29
C MET A 5 16.09 -38.82 -83.10
N PHE A 6 16.33 -39.87 -82.29
CA PHE A 6 15.59 -40.12 -81.06
C PHE A 6 15.96 -39.08 -79.99
N ARG A 7 14.91 -38.59 -79.34
CA ARG A 7 14.92 -37.70 -78.16
C ARG A 7 15.84 -38.21 -77.04
N ALA A 8 16.50 -37.28 -76.36
CA ALA A 8 16.46 -37.24 -74.89
C ALA A 8 16.86 -35.85 -74.39
N ALA A 9 15.86 -35.07 -73.99
CA ALA A 9 16.05 -33.95 -73.08
C ALA A 9 16.13 -34.51 -71.66
N LEU A 10 17.10 -34.04 -70.88
CA LEU A 10 16.88 -33.28 -69.64
C LEU A 10 18.24 -33.01 -68.97
N PRO A 11 18.71 -31.75 -68.91
CA PRO A 11 19.70 -31.33 -67.95
C PRO A 11 19.00 -31.09 -66.61
N GLY A 12 19.57 -31.54 -65.50
CA GLY A 12 19.11 -31.03 -64.20
C GLY A 12 19.36 -31.97 -63.03
N TRP A 13 20.57 -31.88 -62.50
CA TRP A 13 20.92 -32.28 -61.14
C TRP A 13 19.92 -31.62 -60.17
N ARG A 14 18.93 -32.38 -59.71
CA ARG A 14 17.93 -31.96 -58.71
C ARG A 14 18.36 -32.49 -57.35
N THR A 15 19.28 -31.79 -56.71
CA THR A 15 19.36 -31.75 -55.24
C THR A 15 19.70 -30.33 -54.86
N GLY A 16 18.71 -29.47 -55.02
CA GLY A 16 18.74 -28.14 -54.44
C GLY A 16 18.77 -28.27 -52.93
N VAL A 17 19.85 -27.79 -52.34
CA VAL A 17 19.89 -27.29 -50.97
C VAL A 17 18.70 -26.34 -50.79
N GLN A 18 17.68 -26.76 -50.07
CA GLN A 18 16.86 -25.83 -49.32
C GLN A 18 17.14 -26.06 -47.84
N ARG A 19 18.01 -25.18 -47.35
CA ARG A 19 18.13 -24.81 -45.95
C ARG A 19 16.70 -24.66 -45.42
N GLY A 20 16.31 -25.54 -44.49
CA GLY A 20 15.12 -25.29 -43.69
C GLY A 20 15.35 -23.99 -42.94
N CYS A 21 14.81 -22.89 -43.48
CA CYS A 21 14.73 -21.63 -42.78
C CYS A 21 13.99 -21.92 -41.48
N GLY A 22 14.70 -21.72 -40.36
CA GLY A 22 14.18 -21.90 -39.03
C GLY A 22 12.92 -21.08 -38.85
N LEU A 23 11.78 -21.75 -38.88
CA LEU A 23 10.56 -21.24 -38.28
C LEU A 23 10.60 -21.70 -36.82
N ARG A 24 11.40 -21.00 -36.02
CA ARG A 24 11.15 -20.93 -34.58
C ARG A 24 9.85 -20.15 -34.47
N LEU A 25 8.73 -20.85 -34.62
CA LEU A 25 7.40 -20.34 -34.35
C LEU A 25 7.33 -20.12 -32.84
N LEU A 26 7.95 -19.03 -32.37
CA LEU A 26 7.57 -18.36 -31.15
C LEU A 26 6.27 -17.62 -31.44
N SER A 27 5.22 -18.36 -31.80
CA SER A 27 3.88 -17.87 -31.51
C SER A 27 3.82 -17.95 -30.00
N GLN A 28 3.98 -16.80 -29.37
CA GLN A 28 3.63 -16.56 -27.98
C GLN A 28 2.34 -17.32 -27.71
N THR A 29 2.45 -18.49 -27.07
CA THR A 29 1.34 -19.00 -26.29
C THR A 29 1.21 -17.94 -25.22
N GLN A 30 0.32 -16.98 -25.46
CA GLN A 30 -0.13 -16.07 -24.44
C GLN A 30 -0.81 -17.00 -23.43
N GLY A 31 -0.01 -17.52 -22.50
CA GLY A 31 -0.51 -18.25 -21.36
C GLY A 31 -1.58 -17.37 -20.70
N PRO A 32 -2.50 -17.97 -19.94
CA PRO A 32 -3.42 -17.20 -19.13
C PRO A 32 -2.61 -16.11 -18.42
N PRO A 33 -3.06 -14.83 -18.40
CA PRO A 33 -2.30 -13.81 -17.71
C PRO A 33 -1.95 -14.33 -16.32
N ASP A 34 -0.66 -14.35 -15.99
CA ASP A 34 -0.12 -14.90 -14.72
C ASP A 34 -0.60 -14.11 -13.47
N TYR A 35 -1.61 -13.24 -13.66
CA TYR A 35 -2.24 -12.44 -12.62
C TYR A 35 -3.77 -12.48 -12.77
N PRO A 36 -4.51 -12.70 -11.66
CA PRO A 36 -5.97 -12.65 -11.69
C PRO A 36 -6.46 -11.24 -12.00
N SER A 37 -7.61 -11.13 -12.67
CA SER A 37 -8.31 -9.85 -12.84
C SER A 37 -8.73 -9.29 -11.49
N PHE A 38 -8.59 -7.98 -11.29
CA PHE A 38 -9.06 -7.29 -10.09
C PHE A 38 -10.04 -6.18 -10.46
N VAL A 39 -10.94 -5.86 -9.53
CA VAL A 39 -11.88 -4.73 -9.63
C VAL A 39 -11.44 -3.69 -8.63
N LYS A 40 -11.21 -2.46 -9.09
CA LYS A 40 -10.92 -1.33 -8.21
C LYS A 40 -12.23 -0.73 -7.74
N SER A 41 -12.43 -0.66 -6.44
CA SER A 41 -13.57 -0.01 -5.82
C SER A 41 -13.11 1.15 -4.94
N MET A 42 -13.95 2.19 -4.84
CA MET A 42 -13.67 3.37 -4.01
C MET A 42 -14.50 3.38 -2.72
N ASP A 43 -15.62 2.66 -2.70
CA ASP A 43 -16.58 2.67 -1.59
C ASP A 43 -15.98 2.02 -0.33
N GLU A 44 -15.09 1.04 -0.48
CA GLU A 44 -14.39 0.39 0.62
C GLU A 44 -13.22 1.23 1.17
N TYR A 45 -12.82 2.30 0.47
CA TYR A 45 -11.69 3.11 0.91
C TYR A 45 -11.98 3.89 2.20
N GLN A 46 -13.26 4.17 2.50
CA GLN A 46 -13.69 4.83 3.74
C GLN A 46 -13.21 4.12 5.03
N PHE A 47 -13.01 2.79 4.97
CA PHE A 47 -12.50 2.03 6.12
C PHE A 47 -11.01 2.25 6.34
N VAL A 48 -10.26 2.52 5.27
CA VAL A 48 -8.82 2.82 5.33
C VAL A 48 -8.60 4.21 5.91
N GLU A 49 -9.46 5.18 5.57
CA GLU A 49 -9.36 6.56 6.10
C GLU A 49 -9.42 6.61 7.63
N ARG A 50 -10.23 5.74 8.25
CA ARG A 50 -10.35 5.66 9.72
C ARG A 50 -9.10 5.12 10.42
N LEU A 51 -8.19 4.47 9.69
CA LEU A 51 -6.92 3.97 10.22
C LEU A 51 -5.83 5.04 10.23
N LEU A 52 -5.99 6.11 9.44
CA LEU A 52 -5.02 7.19 9.41
C LEU A 52 -5.04 7.93 10.76
N PRO A 53 -3.88 8.13 11.41
CA PRO A 53 -3.84 8.82 12.68
C PRO A 53 -4.25 10.29 12.50
N ALA A 54 -5.03 10.81 13.45
CA ALA A 54 -5.32 12.23 13.48
C ALA A 54 -4.04 13.03 13.72
N THR A 55 -3.81 14.07 12.92
CA THR A 55 -2.63 14.94 13.02
C THR A 55 -2.72 15.92 14.18
N ARG A 56 -3.94 16.23 14.63
CA ARG A 56 -4.24 17.15 15.73
C ARG A 56 -5.11 16.45 16.77
N ILE A 57 -4.82 16.72 18.04
CA ILE A 57 -5.68 16.28 19.15
C ILE A 57 -7.04 16.99 19.03
N PRO A 58 -8.16 16.25 19.01
CA PRO A 58 -9.48 16.87 18.95
C PRO A 58 -9.78 17.63 20.23
N ASP A 59 -10.57 18.69 20.12
CA ASP A 59 -11.03 19.43 21.28
C ASP A 59 -11.93 18.53 22.15
N PRO A 60 -11.88 18.62 23.49
CA PRO A 60 -12.70 17.79 24.36
C PRO A 60 -14.20 17.96 24.08
N PRO A 61 -14.99 16.86 24.10
CA PRO A 61 -16.43 16.95 23.93
C PRO A 61 -17.08 17.75 25.07
N LYS A 62 -18.12 18.51 24.73
CA LYS A 62 -18.95 19.21 25.72
C LYS A 62 -19.92 18.22 26.33
N HIS A 63 -20.02 18.24 27.66
CA HIS A 63 -20.95 17.42 28.42
C HIS A 63 -21.95 18.31 29.16
N GLU A 64 -23.19 17.85 29.32
CA GLU A 64 -24.24 18.58 30.06
C GLU A 64 -23.91 18.67 31.56
N HIS A 65 -23.31 17.61 32.09
CA HIS A 65 -22.95 17.52 33.50
C HIS A 65 -21.45 17.29 33.65
N TYR A 66 -20.85 18.07 34.54
CA TYR A 66 -19.47 17.93 34.98
C TYR A 66 -19.44 17.71 36.50
N PRO A 67 -18.46 16.95 37.03
CA PRO A 67 -17.40 16.24 36.32
C PRO A 67 -17.95 15.05 35.49
N THR A 68 -17.21 14.66 34.46
CA THR A 68 -17.49 13.42 33.72
C THR A 68 -17.27 12.20 34.62
N PRO A 69 -17.78 11.00 34.27
CA PRO A 69 -17.56 9.79 35.07
C PRO A 69 -16.07 9.43 35.32
N SER A 70 -15.16 9.88 34.45
CA SER A 70 -13.71 9.74 34.64
C SER A 70 -13.12 10.76 35.62
N GLY A 71 -13.92 11.69 36.15
CA GLY A 71 -13.51 12.80 37.00
C GLY A 71 -13.00 14.02 36.24
N TRP A 72 -12.99 14.01 34.90
CA TRP A 72 -12.49 15.15 34.12
C TRP A 72 -13.47 16.33 34.14
N GLN A 73 -12.93 17.55 34.29
CA GLN A 73 -13.66 18.82 34.23
C GLN A 73 -12.81 19.84 33.43
N PRO A 74 -13.43 20.63 32.52
CA PRO A 74 -12.70 21.67 31.79
C PRO A 74 -12.26 22.82 32.73
N PRO A 75 -11.25 23.60 32.33
CA PRO A 75 -10.88 24.85 33.01
C PRO A 75 -12.08 25.81 33.12
N ARG A 76 -12.10 26.63 34.18
CA ARG A 76 -13.13 27.66 34.36
C ARG A 76 -12.80 28.89 33.53
N ASP A 77 -13.78 29.36 32.76
CA ASP A 77 -13.74 30.63 32.04
C ASP A 77 -14.65 31.68 32.74
N PRO A 78 -14.20 32.92 32.98
CA PRO A 78 -12.86 33.44 32.71
C PRO A 78 -11.81 32.89 33.69
N PRO A 79 -10.53 32.89 33.30
CA PRO A 79 -9.44 32.48 34.19
C PRO A 79 -9.48 33.32 35.48
N HIS A 80 -9.36 32.66 36.63
CA HIS A 80 -9.52 33.31 37.93
C HIS A 80 -8.47 34.43 38.11
N PRO A 81 -8.88 35.68 38.40
CA PRO A 81 -7.98 36.85 38.36
C PRO A 81 -6.84 36.80 39.40
N THR A 82 -6.93 35.93 40.40
CA THR A 82 -5.96 35.84 41.51
C THR A 82 -4.89 34.76 41.33
N TYR A 83 -5.06 33.79 40.42
CA TYR A 83 -4.08 32.69 40.28
C TYR A 83 -3.22 32.88 39.03
N PRO A 84 -1.88 32.91 39.16
CA PRO A 84 -1.00 32.95 38.00
C PRO A 84 -1.17 31.67 37.18
N THR A 85 -1.28 31.80 35.85
CA THR A 85 -1.27 30.68 34.90
C THR A 85 -0.03 29.84 35.15
N LEU A 86 -0.22 28.57 35.52
CA LEU A 86 0.91 27.68 35.83
C LEU A 86 1.87 27.58 34.64
N PRO A 87 3.20 27.64 34.85
CA PRO A 87 4.17 27.61 33.76
C PRO A 87 4.08 26.28 33.01
N PRO A 88 4.37 26.21 31.70
CA PRO A 88 4.19 25.00 30.88
C PRO A 88 4.84 23.72 31.42
N ASN A 89 5.82 23.86 32.31
CA ASN A 89 6.58 22.76 32.92
C ASN A 89 6.11 22.37 34.34
N TRP A 90 5.01 22.93 34.85
CA TRP A 90 4.57 22.74 36.25
C TRP A 90 4.30 21.27 36.59
N LEU A 91 3.76 20.48 35.64
CA LEU A 91 3.44 19.08 35.85
C LEU A 91 4.68 18.22 36.10
N ARG A 92 5.83 18.58 35.50
CA ARG A 92 7.11 17.87 35.70
C ARG A 92 7.76 18.17 37.05
N GLN A 93 7.27 19.18 37.77
CA GLN A 93 7.81 19.63 39.06
C GLN A 93 7.05 19.05 40.25
N LEU A 94 5.92 18.36 40.02
CA LEU A 94 5.25 17.64 41.08
C LEU A 94 6.11 16.45 41.52
N PRO A 95 6.32 16.25 42.84
CA PRO A 95 6.95 15.04 43.32
C PRO A 95 6.08 13.84 42.93
N VAL A 96 6.64 12.87 42.21
CA VAL A 96 5.99 11.59 41.98
C VAL A 96 5.88 10.91 43.34
N THR A 97 4.71 10.96 43.96
CA THR A 97 4.45 10.24 45.20
C THR A 97 4.42 8.75 44.89
N GLY A 98 5.49 8.04 45.26
CA GLY A 98 5.58 6.59 45.12
C GLY A 98 6.74 6.09 44.26
N SER A 99 7.98 6.55 44.50
CA SER A 99 9.15 5.82 44.03
C SER A 99 9.08 4.38 44.52
N PRO A 100 9.06 3.36 43.65
CA PRO A 100 9.16 1.98 44.11
C PRO A 100 10.58 1.77 44.61
N THR A 101 10.75 1.71 45.92
CA THR A 101 11.98 1.21 46.53
C THR A 101 12.04 -0.29 46.21
N TRP A 102 12.67 -0.65 45.09
CA TRP A 102 13.05 -2.04 44.86
C TRP A 102 14.17 -2.38 45.84
N SER A 103 13.80 -2.77 47.06
CA SER A 103 14.69 -3.47 47.96
C SER A 103 14.88 -4.87 47.37
N LEU A 104 16.05 -5.12 46.78
CA LEU A 104 16.45 -6.47 46.40
C LEU A 104 16.70 -7.29 47.68
N PRO A 105 16.28 -8.58 47.70
CA PRO A 105 16.53 -9.48 48.83
C PRO A 105 18.02 -9.81 49.01
#